data_AF-A0AAV5I210-F1
#
_entry.id   AF-A0AAV5I210-F1
#
_cell.length_a   1.000
_cell.length_b   1.000
_cell.length_c   1.000
_cell.angle_alpha   90.00
_cell.angle_beta   90.00
_cell.angle_gamma   90.00
#
_symmetry.space_group_name_H-M   'P 1'
#
loop_
_entity.id
_entity.type
_entity.pdbx_description
1 polymer ?
#
loop_
_entity_poly.entity_id
_entity_poly.type
_entity_poly.pdbx_seq_one_letter_code
_entity_poly.pdbx_strand_id
1 'polypeptide(L)'
;MEEREDLKSILPFLPLVIRSSSLLWPSQVVEPLKALSRGPDHSRVCSGEVLSIAIADIRASLSLFEPLARSAPQGYALFFDELISREDSRKWFEEVLPELANLLLRLPVLLETHYQNALRYGMETGLRILGPQEAGIVFLSQELVAALLACSFFCLFPITNRSAKQLPTINFDELFANLYESYSESHESKIKCIVHYFERICSQMPSGFVSFERKLLSLEYHPLHISYPKADFWGKSAIPLCPFEAHSSGLIEDHSNDALQVDFANKYLGGGALRRGCVQEEIRFMVNPELIAGMLFLPSMEDNEAIEIVGAERFSDYTGYASSFRFSGDCIDKRTIDFLGRRKTRIIAVDALCNPRMKQYELKYLLREINKALCGFLDQSKSCSYRRLFQEKGLNSINLDQDDKDHDNTSRTNILLGESPSTSVERNEGGYMNQTVGNSECNVNQFFDHQESIGIATGNWGCGSFGGDPEVKTIIQWLAASQALRPFISYYTFGLVALQNVNQVTQWILAHKWTVGDLWNVLVEYSTQRFSGQTNLGFFAWLLPSQPDHEAEC
;
A
#
# COMPACT_ATOMS: atom_id res chain seq x y z
N MET A 1 -26.17 -14.67 -0.54
CA MET A 1 -24.79 -14.57 -1.06
C MET A 1 -24.77 -14.38 -2.57
N GLU A 2 -25.60 -15.09 -3.34
CA GLU A 2 -25.57 -15.10 -4.82
C GLU A 2 -25.80 -13.75 -5.50
N GLU A 3 -26.52 -12.82 -4.88
CA GLU A 3 -26.84 -11.51 -5.47
C GLU A 3 -25.78 -10.44 -5.22
N ARG A 4 -24.77 -10.73 -4.38
CA ARG A 4 -23.78 -9.74 -3.95
C ARG A 4 -22.73 -9.45 -5.02
N GLU A 5 -22.68 -8.21 -5.51
CA GLU A 5 -21.71 -7.80 -6.53
C GLU A 5 -20.26 -7.85 -6.03
N ASP A 6 -20.01 -7.51 -4.77
CA ASP A 6 -18.68 -7.60 -4.15
C ASP A 6 -18.12 -9.03 -4.24
N LEU A 7 -18.89 -10.03 -3.79
CA LEU A 7 -18.53 -11.45 -3.89
C LEU A 7 -18.42 -11.93 -5.34
N LYS A 8 -19.36 -11.56 -6.23
CA LYS A 8 -19.32 -11.97 -7.64
C LYS A 8 -18.01 -11.59 -8.33
N SER A 9 -17.45 -10.43 -7.98
CA SER A 9 -16.19 -9.95 -8.58
C SER A 9 -14.98 -10.84 -8.26
N ILE A 10 -14.92 -11.39 -7.04
CA ILE A 10 -13.76 -12.14 -6.53
C ILE A 10 -13.96 -13.66 -6.58
N LEU A 11 -15.21 -14.15 -6.57
CA LEU A 11 -15.54 -15.58 -6.54
C LEU A 11 -14.80 -16.42 -7.60
N PRO A 12 -14.63 -15.97 -8.87
CA PRO A 12 -13.86 -16.73 -9.87
C PRO A 12 -12.39 -16.97 -9.50
N PHE A 13 -11.86 -16.23 -8.52
CA PHE A 13 -10.50 -16.30 -8.02
C PHE A 13 -10.41 -16.95 -6.63
N LEU A 14 -11.52 -17.49 -6.11
CA LEU A 14 -11.56 -18.24 -4.85
C LEU A 14 -11.75 -19.74 -5.12
N PRO A 15 -11.22 -20.62 -4.26
CA PRO A 15 -11.32 -22.07 -4.45
C PRO A 15 -12.67 -22.66 -3.97
N LEU A 16 -13.72 -21.82 -3.90
CA LEU A 16 -15.02 -22.17 -3.34
C LEU A 16 -16.11 -22.09 -4.40
N VAL A 17 -17.18 -22.84 -4.17
CA VAL A 17 -18.39 -22.80 -4.97
C VAL A 17 -19.54 -22.24 -4.13
N ILE A 18 -20.47 -21.55 -4.79
CA ILE A 18 -21.74 -21.19 -4.16
C ILE A 18 -22.76 -22.28 -4.49
N ARG A 19 -23.41 -22.82 -3.45
CA ARG A 19 -24.57 -23.71 -3.60
C ARG A 19 -25.62 -23.32 -2.57
N SER A 20 -26.86 -23.14 -3.03
CA SER A 20 -27.98 -22.77 -2.15
C SER A 20 -27.66 -21.54 -1.29
N SER A 21 -27.09 -20.50 -1.89
CA SER A 21 -26.68 -19.26 -1.22
C SER A 21 -25.63 -19.39 -0.11
N SER A 22 -24.93 -20.53 0.01
CA SER A 22 -23.82 -20.75 0.94
C SER A 22 -22.51 -21.00 0.18
N LEU A 23 -21.39 -20.54 0.73
CA LEU A 23 -20.05 -20.84 0.25
C LEU A 23 -19.62 -22.21 0.77
N LEU A 24 -19.09 -23.06 -0.11
CA LEU A 24 -18.68 -24.41 0.25
C LEU A 24 -17.43 -24.81 -0.51
N TRP A 25 -16.61 -25.64 0.14
CA TRP A 25 -15.62 -26.45 -0.56
C TRP A 25 -16.34 -27.49 -1.44
N PRO A 26 -15.85 -27.78 -2.66
CA PRO A 26 -16.27 -28.97 -3.38
C PRO A 26 -16.10 -30.22 -2.51
N SER A 27 -17.07 -31.13 -2.53
CA SER A 27 -17.11 -32.30 -1.64
C SER A 27 -15.85 -33.18 -1.72
N GLN A 28 -15.22 -33.22 -2.90
CA GLN A 28 -14.00 -33.97 -3.18
C GLN A 28 -12.77 -33.42 -2.42
N VAL A 29 -12.79 -32.16 -2.01
CA VAL A 29 -11.69 -31.47 -1.32
C VAL A 29 -11.81 -31.59 0.20
N VAL A 30 -13.05 -31.72 0.70
CA VAL A 30 -13.33 -31.77 2.14
C VAL A 30 -12.65 -32.96 2.81
N GLU A 31 -12.70 -34.15 2.20
CA GLU A 31 -12.13 -35.36 2.81
C GLU A 31 -10.59 -35.34 2.89
N PRO A 32 -9.85 -34.95 1.83
CA PRO A 32 -8.40 -34.71 1.93
C PRO A 32 -8.03 -33.68 3.01
N LEU A 33 -8.75 -32.55 3.11
CA LEU A 33 -8.50 -31.54 4.14
C LEU A 33 -8.78 -32.08 5.55
N LYS A 34 -9.85 -32.85 5.75
CA LYS A 34 -10.12 -33.53 7.03
C LYS A 34 -9.07 -34.58 7.39
N ALA A 35 -8.52 -35.27 6.39
CA ALA A 35 -7.45 -36.24 6.63
C ALA A 35 -6.18 -35.51 7.11
N LEU A 36 -5.79 -34.43 6.42
CA LEU A 36 -4.68 -33.56 6.82
C LEU A 36 -4.87 -33.00 8.23
N SER A 37 -6.08 -32.55 8.55
CA SER A 37 -6.37 -31.93 9.85
C SER A 37 -6.34 -32.89 11.04
N ARG A 38 -6.27 -34.21 10.79
CA ARG A 38 -6.06 -35.25 11.81
C ARG A 38 -4.60 -35.66 11.97
N GLY A 39 -3.69 -34.98 11.29
CA GLY A 39 -2.25 -35.25 11.40
C GLY A 39 -1.70 -36.29 10.42
N PRO A 40 -0.39 -36.53 10.48
CA PRO A 40 0.33 -37.41 9.57
C PRO A 40 -0.07 -38.89 9.73
N ASP A 41 -0.52 -39.34 10.91
CA ASP A 41 -0.97 -40.73 11.11
C ASP A 41 -2.20 -41.09 10.26
N HIS A 42 -3.05 -40.10 9.99
CA HIS A 42 -4.24 -40.27 9.14
C HIS A 42 -3.97 -39.93 7.67
N SER A 43 -3.34 -38.78 7.42
CA SER A 43 -3.10 -38.28 6.05
C SER A 43 -1.91 -38.91 5.34
N ARG A 44 -0.96 -39.46 6.12
CA ARG A 44 0.37 -39.91 5.69
C ARG A 44 1.30 -38.81 5.18
N VAL A 45 0.88 -37.53 5.27
CA VAL A 45 1.68 -36.38 4.83
C VAL A 45 2.67 -35.99 5.92
N CYS A 46 3.91 -36.46 5.78
CA CYS A 46 4.99 -36.31 6.78
C CYS A 46 6.31 -35.79 6.20
N SER A 47 6.31 -35.34 4.96
CA SER A 47 7.48 -34.79 4.26
C SER A 47 7.03 -33.76 3.21
N GLY A 48 7.97 -32.91 2.76
CA GLY A 48 7.78 -31.95 1.69
C GLY A 48 7.43 -32.62 0.37
N GLU A 49 8.07 -33.75 0.05
CA GLU A 49 7.72 -34.57 -1.12
C GLU A 49 6.24 -35.00 -1.08
N VAL A 50 5.79 -35.60 0.02
CA VAL A 50 4.41 -36.11 0.14
C VAL A 50 3.40 -34.96 0.22
N LEU A 51 3.76 -33.82 0.82
CA LEU A 51 2.94 -32.62 0.82
C LEU A 51 2.69 -32.10 -0.59
N SER A 52 3.72 -32.09 -1.45
CA SER A 52 3.57 -31.64 -2.83
C SER A 52 2.61 -32.52 -3.64
N ILE A 53 2.60 -33.84 -3.38
CA ILE A 53 1.66 -34.80 -3.96
C ILE A 53 0.24 -34.51 -3.45
N ALA A 54 0.08 -34.33 -2.14
CA ALA A 54 -1.22 -34.00 -1.54
C ALA A 54 -1.81 -32.69 -2.11
N ILE A 55 -0.96 -31.67 -2.31
CA ILE A 55 -1.36 -30.41 -2.96
C ILE A 55 -1.87 -30.68 -4.38
N ALA A 56 -1.16 -31.48 -5.17
CA ALA A 56 -1.57 -31.82 -6.53
C ALA A 56 -2.92 -32.56 -6.56
N ASP A 57 -3.15 -33.51 -5.64
CA ASP A 57 -4.39 -34.26 -5.53
C ASP A 57 -5.59 -33.38 -5.12
N ILE A 58 -5.37 -32.44 -4.18
CA ILE A 58 -6.40 -31.46 -3.78
C ILE A 58 -6.73 -30.53 -4.96
N ARG A 59 -5.72 -30.04 -5.69
CA ARG A 59 -5.93 -29.20 -6.88
C ARG A 59 -6.69 -29.95 -7.98
N ALA A 60 -6.37 -31.21 -8.22
CA ALA A 60 -7.12 -32.05 -9.15
C ALA A 60 -8.59 -32.20 -8.72
N SER A 61 -8.84 -32.32 -7.41
CA SER A 61 -10.20 -32.36 -6.84
C SER A 61 -10.96 -31.03 -7.00
N LEU A 62 -10.26 -29.90 -7.10
CA LEU A 62 -10.81 -28.59 -7.46
C LEU A 62 -10.98 -28.39 -8.98
N SER A 63 -10.61 -29.39 -9.81
CA SER A 63 -10.53 -29.24 -11.27
C SER A 63 -9.57 -28.12 -11.72
N LEU A 64 -8.54 -27.83 -10.92
CA LEU A 64 -7.47 -26.89 -11.24
C LEU A 64 -6.35 -27.62 -11.97
N PHE A 65 -6.50 -27.75 -13.29
CA PHE A 65 -5.56 -28.48 -14.15
C PHE A 65 -4.42 -27.62 -14.66
N GLU A 66 -4.42 -26.32 -14.37
CA GLU A 66 -3.33 -25.43 -14.75
C GLU A 66 -2.04 -25.88 -14.04
N PRO A 67 -0.92 -26.00 -14.77
CA PRO A 67 0.32 -26.48 -14.20
C PRO A 67 0.88 -25.46 -13.21
N LEU A 68 1.27 -25.93 -12.03
CA LEU A 68 2.13 -25.18 -11.12
C LEU A 68 3.56 -25.09 -11.69
N ALA A 69 4.39 -24.22 -11.10
CA ALA A 69 5.81 -24.16 -11.42
C ALA A 69 6.46 -25.56 -11.36
N ARG A 70 7.18 -25.93 -12.44
CA ARG A 70 7.67 -27.29 -12.68
C ARG A 70 8.51 -27.84 -11.52
N SER A 71 9.31 -26.98 -10.90
CA SER A 71 10.25 -27.34 -9.84
C SER A 71 9.66 -27.18 -8.44
N ALA A 72 8.38 -26.82 -8.30
CA ALA A 72 7.75 -26.60 -7.01
C ALA A 72 7.78 -27.86 -6.11
N PRO A 73 7.47 -29.08 -6.60
CA PRO A 73 7.57 -30.30 -5.77
C PRO A 73 8.96 -30.51 -5.17
N GLN A 74 10.01 -30.29 -5.97
CA GLN A 74 11.40 -30.38 -5.52
C GLN A 74 11.74 -29.27 -4.52
N GLY A 75 11.17 -28.08 -4.69
CA GLY A 75 11.31 -26.98 -3.73
C GLY A 75 10.70 -27.27 -2.36
N TYR A 76 9.49 -27.88 -2.33
CA TYR A 76 8.87 -28.34 -1.08
C TYR A 76 9.72 -29.39 -0.38
N ALA A 77 10.16 -30.41 -1.13
CA ALA A 77 11.03 -31.46 -0.59
C ALA A 77 12.34 -30.88 -0.06
N LEU A 78 13.04 -30.07 -0.85
CA LEU A 78 14.29 -29.43 -0.44
C LEU A 78 14.13 -28.63 0.86
N PHE A 79 13.08 -27.81 0.97
CA PHE A 79 12.89 -27.00 2.18
C PHE A 79 12.58 -27.85 3.42
N PHE A 80 11.54 -28.69 3.35
CA PHE A 80 11.03 -29.40 4.52
C PHE A 80 11.82 -30.66 4.88
N ASP A 81 12.48 -31.29 3.90
CA ASP A 81 13.14 -32.58 4.09
C ASP A 81 14.67 -32.43 4.28
N GLU A 82 15.27 -31.36 3.76
CA GLU A 82 16.72 -31.16 3.77
C GLU A 82 17.20 -29.88 4.49
N LEU A 83 16.54 -28.72 4.29
CA LEU A 83 17.07 -27.42 4.77
C LEU A 83 16.71 -27.09 6.22
N ILE A 84 15.49 -27.39 6.67
CA ILE A 84 15.12 -27.19 8.08
C ILE A 84 15.52 -28.39 8.94
N SER A 85 15.61 -28.20 10.25
CA SER A 85 15.96 -29.30 11.15
C SER A 85 14.88 -30.39 11.13
N ARG A 86 15.27 -31.64 11.40
CA ARG A 86 14.31 -32.75 11.49
C ARG A 86 13.26 -32.52 12.58
N GLU A 87 13.62 -31.80 13.63
CA GLU A 87 12.69 -31.46 14.72
C GLU A 87 11.65 -30.44 14.25
N ASP A 88 12.09 -29.37 13.56
CA ASP A 88 11.19 -28.35 13.00
C ASP A 88 10.29 -28.92 11.91
N SER A 89 10.84 -29.78 11.04
CA SER A 89 10.06 -30.49 10.00
C SER A 89 8.98 -31.37 10.63
N ARG A 90 9.34 -32.16 11.65
CA ARG A 90 8.36 -32.98 12.38
C ARG A 90 7.27 -32.11 13.02
N LYS A 91 7.66 -31.05 13.73
CA LYS A 91 6.71 -30.09 14.34
C LYS A 91 5.79 -29.49 13.28
N TRP A 92 6.32 -29.13 12.10
CA TRP A 92 5.52 -28.61 11.00
C TRP A 92 4.43 -29.59 10.56
N PHE A 93 4.78 -30.86 10.33
CA PHE A 93 3.82 -31.86 9.85
C PHE A 93 2.88 -32.39 10.94
N GLU A 94 3.33 -32.45 12.20
CA GLU A 94 2.54 -32.96 13.33
C GLU A 94 1.60 -31.89 13.94
N GLU A 95 1.99 -30.61 13.93
CA GLU A 95 1.27 -29.54 14.62
C GLU A 95 0.74 -28.46 13.67
N VAL A 96 1.58 -27.92 12.78
CA VAL A 96 1.21 -26.72 11.99
C VAL A 96 0.32 -27.07 10.80
N LEU A 97 0.72 -28.04 9.98
CA LEU A 97 0.00 -28.43 8.77
C LEU A 97 -1.45 -28.89 9.08
N PRO A 98 -1.71 -29.66 10.15
CA PRO A 98 -3.09 -30.03 10.52
C PRO A 98 -3.94 -28.83 10.92
N GLU A 99 -3.38 -27.86 11.64
CA GLU A 99 -4.08 -26.63 12.02
C GLU A 99 -4.36 -25.73 10.81
N LEU A 100 -3.45 -25.65 9.84
CA LEU A 100 -3.73 -24.98 8.57
C LEU A 100 -4.86 -25.66 7.80
N ALA A 101 -4.93 -27.00 7.81
CA ALA A 101 -6.04 -27.73 7.21
C ALA A 101 -7.38 -27.48 7.93
N ASN A 102 -7.38 -27.43 9.27
CA ASN A 102 -8.55 -27.01 10.06
C ASN A 102 -9.00 -25.58 9.72
N LEU A 103 -8.05 -24.66 9.55
CA LEU A 103 -8.33 -23.28 9.14
C LEU A 103 -8.95 -23.22 7.73
N LEU A 104 -8.42 -24.00 6.79
CA LEU A 104 -9.00 -24.11 5.44
C LEU A 104 -10.42 -24.65 5.46
N LEU A 105 -10.71 -25.67 6.28
CA LEU A 105 -12.08 -26.19 6.45
C LEU A 105 -13.05 -25.12 6.96
N ARG A 106 -12.56 -24.13 7.73
CA ARG A 106 -13.35 -22.99 8.23
C ARG A 106 -13.48 -21.83 7.24
N LEU A 107 -12.67 -21.78 6.17
CA LEU A 107 -12.66 -20.68 5.19
C LEU A 107 -14.05 -20.28 4.67
N PRO A 108 -14.97 -21.20 4.31
CA PRO A 108 -16.28 -20.79 3.80
C PRO A 108 -17.09 -20.01 4.83
N VAL A 109 -17.09 -20.47 6.09
CA VAL A 109 -17.78 -19.80 7.21
C VAL A 109 -17.12 -18.45 7.54
N LEU A 110 -15.79 -18.37 7.47
CA LEU A 110 -15.05 -17.12 7.67
C LEU A 110 -15.43 -16.08 6.60
N LEU A 111 -15.53 -16.48 5.34
CA LEU A 111 -15.96 -15.61 4.25
C LEU A 111 -17.43 -15.19 4.40
N GLU A 112 -18.33 -16.10 4.73
CA GLU A 112 -19.74 -15.75 4.98
C GLU A 112 -19.88 -14.75 6.12
N THR A 113 -19.17 -14.97 7.23
CA THR A 113 -19.13 -14.04 8.37
C THR A 113 -18.55 -12.69 7.96
N HIS A 114 -17.51 -12.67 7.12
CA HIS A 114 -16.95 -11.45 6.55
C HIS A 114 -17.98 -10.66 5.75
N TYR A 115 -18.67 -11.30 4.81
CA TYR A 115 -19.69 -10.62 4.00
C TYR A 115 -20.90 -10.17 4.83
N GLN A 116 -21.33 -10.93 5.84
CA GLN A 116 -22.38 -10.48 6.77
C GLN A 116 -22.00 -9.18 7.49
N ASN A 117 -20.71 -8.95 7.75
CA ASN A 117 -20.17 -7.78 8.43
C ASN A 117 -19.46 -6.78 7.49
N ALA A 118 -19.67 -6.91 6.18
CA ALA A 118 -18.95 -6.15 5.16
C ALA A 118 -19.43 -4.70 5.01
N LEU A 119 -20.55 -4.32 5.62
CA LEU A 119 -20.92 -2.91 5.75
C LEU A 119 -20.38 -2.38 7.09
N ARG A 120 -19.27 -1.65 7.04
CA ARG A 120 -18.67 -1.03 8.23
C ARG A 120 -18.75 0.49 8.09
N TYR A 121 -19.35 1.15 9.07
CA TYR A 121 -19.47 2.61 9.14
C TYR A 121 -20.10 3.23 7.88
N GLY A 122 -21.07 2.54 7.27
CA GLY A 122 -21.73 2.99 6.05
C GLY A 122 -20.92 2.82 4.76
N MET A 123 -19.75 2.15 4.82
CA MET A 123 -18.91 1.85 3.66
C MET A 123 -18.91 0.36 3.33
N GLU A 124 -18.88 0.04 2.03
CA GLU A 124 -18.71 -1.32 1.53
C GLU A 124 -17.23 -1.75 1.66
N THR A 125 -17.00 -2.68 2.58
CA THR A 125 -15.66 -3.19 2.96
C THR A 125 -15.47 -4.68 2.64
N GLY A 126 -16.44 -5.27 1.95
CA GLY A 126 -16.44 -6.67 1.53
C GLY A 126 -15.28 -7.00 0.58
N LEU A 127 -14.83 -8.25 0.63
CA LEU A 127 -13.74 -8.72 -0.22
C LEU A 127 -14.24 -8.71 -1.66
N ARG A 128 -13.55 -7.96 -2.51
CA ARG A 128 -13.88 -7.77 -3.92
C ARG A 128 -12.62 -7.38 -4.68
N ILE A 129 -12.65 -7.54 -6.00
CA ILE A 129 -11.63 -6.94 -6.85
C ILE A 129 -11.80 -5.43 -6.77
N LEU A 130 -10.78 -4.72 -6.29
CA LEU A 130 -10.74 -3.25 -6.35
C LEU A 130 -10.04 -2.87 -7.65
N GLY A 131 -10.81 -2.72 -8.73
CA GLY A 131 -10.28 -2.55 -10.08
C GLY A 131 -9.49 -1.25 -10.31
N PRO A 132 -8.78 -1.11 -11.44
CA PRO A 132 -8.19 0.16 -11.84
C PRO A 132 -9.27 1.25 -11.92
N GLN A 133 -8.93 2.44 -11.42
CA GLN A 133 -9.81 3.61 -11.28
C GLN A 133 -11.00 3.41 -10.33
N GLU A 134 -11.00 2.36 -9.52
CA GLU A 134 -12.03 2.08 -8.50
C GLU A 134 -11.46 2.32 -7.09
N ALA A 135 -11.66 3.54 -6.57
CA ALA A 135 -11.30 3.84 -5.19
C ALA A 135 -12.17 3.02 -4.22
N GLY A 136 -11.57 2.48 -3.17
CA GLY A 136 -12.32 1.68 -2.21
C GLY A 136 -11.43 1.06 -1.15
N ILE A 137 -12.07 0.45 -0.16
CA ILE A 137 -11.39 -0.20 0.96
C ILE A 137 -11.96 -1.60 1.18
N VAL A 138 -11.09 -2.55 1.53
CA VAL A 138 -11.43 -3.91 1.97
C VAL A 138 -10.90 -4.10 3.38
N PHE A 139 -11.72 -4.60 4.30
CA PHE A 139 -11.31 -4.94 5.67
C PHE A 139 -11.34 -6.45 5.85
N LEU A 140 -10.23 -7.07 6.23
CA LEU A 140 -10.16 -8.50 6.51
C LEU A 140 -9.77 -8.70 7.97
N SER A 141 -10.40 -9.67 8.65
CA SER A 141 -9.86 -10.13 9.93
C SER A 141 -8.53 -10.83 9.68
N GLN A 142 -7.60 -10.76 10.64
CA GLN A 142 -6.32 -11.46 10.51
C GLN A 142 -6.52 -12.99 10.38
N GLU A 143 -7.56 -13.56 11.01
CA GLU A 143 -7.94 -14.96 10.81
C GLU A 143 -8.37 -15.29 9.37
N LEU A 144 -9.11 -14.39 8.71
CA LEU A 144 -9.46 -14.58 7.30
C LEU A 144 -8.22 -14.42 6.41
N VAL A 145 -7.35 -13.45 6.69
CA VAL A 145 -6.06 -13.29 6.01
C VAL A 145 -5.22 -14.57 6.12
N ALA A 146 -5.13 -15.15 7.32
CA ALA A 146 -4.47 -16.43 7.56
C ALA A 146 -5.05 -17.58 6.73
N ALA A 147 -6.37 -17.69 6.64
CA ALA A 147 -7.02 -18.72 5.82
C ALA A 147 -6.74 -18.53 4.32
N LEU A 148 -6.73 -17.28 3.84
CA LEU A 148 -6.38 -16.96 2.46
C LEU A 148 -4.91 -17.26 2.15
N LEU A 149 -3.98 -16.94 3.07
CA LEU A 149 -2.57 -17.31 2.92
C LEU A 149 -2.35 -18.81 2.98
N ALA A 150 -3.12 -19.56 3.79
CA ALA A 150 -3.10 -21.01 3.75
C ALA A 150 -3.52 -21.52 2.36
N CYS A 151 -4.54 -20.92 1.71
CA CYS A 151 -4.86 -21.25 0.32
C CYS A 151 -3.68 -20.98 -0.63
N SER A 152 -2.94 -19.89 -0.44
CA SER A 152 -1.74 -19.59 -1.22
C SER A 152 -0.65 -20.66 -1.04
N PHE A 153 -0.41 -21.10 0.20
CA PHE A 153 0.56 -22.14 0.52
C PHE A 153 0.19 -23.49 -0.10
N PHE A 154 -1.07 -23.92 0.03
CA PHE A 154 -1.56 -25.13 -0.63
C PHE A 154 -1.78 -24.95 -2.15
N CYS A 155 -1.43 -23.80 -2.71
CA CYS A 155 -1.62 -23.44 -4.12
C CYS A 155 -3.05 -23.68 -4.62
N LEU A 156 -4.07 -23.32 -3.82
CA LEU A 156 -5.47 -23.64 -4.12
C LEU A 156 -6.17 -22.56 -4.94
N PHE A 157 -5.60 -21.37 -5.11
CA PHE A 157 -6.27 -20.34 -5.89
C PHE A 157 -6.28 -20.67 -7.39
N PRO A 158 -7.42 -20.50 -8.08
CA PRO A 158 -7.48 -20.50 -9.54
C PRO A 158 -6.55 -19.43 -10.12
N ILE A 159 -5.78 -19.80 -11.15
CA ILE A 159 -4.84 -18.87 -11.81
C ILE A 159 -5.34 -18.40 -13.18
N THR A 160 -6.36 -19.07 -13.73
CA THR A 160 -7.03 -18.65 -14.96
C THR A 160 -7.53 -17.21 -14.87
N ASN A 161 -7.34 -16.44 -15.95
CA ASN A 161 -7.77 -15.04 -16.11
C ASN A 161 -7.19 -14.00 -15.12
N ARG A 162 -6.30 -14.38 -14.19
CA ARG A 162 -5.63 -13.42 -13.29
C ARG A 162 -4.82 -12.38 -14.07
N SER A 163 -4.07 -12.81 -15.08
CA SER A 163 -3.28 -11.92 -15.95
C SER A 163 -4.17 -10.93 -16.72
N ALA A 164 -5.32 -11.39 -17.22
CA ALA A 164 -6.29 -10.53 -17.90
C ALA A 164 -6.89 -9.47 -16.97
N LYS A 165 -6.99 -9.75 -15.68
CA LYS A 165 -7.38 -8.80 -14.63
C LYS A 165 -6.20 -8.03 -14.03
N GLN A 166 -5.00 -8.18 -14.56
CA GLN A 166 -3.77 -7.55 -14.06
C GLN A 166 -3.51 -7.84 -12.57
N LEU A 167 -3.93 -9.01 -12.09
CA LEU A 167 -3.70 -9.43 -10.71
C LEU A 167 -2.30 -10.04 -10.55
N PRO A 168 -1.61 -9.79 -9.41
CA PRO A 168 -0.37 -10.48 -9.09
C PRO A 168 -0.55 -11.99 -8.95
N THR A 169 0.57 -12.72 -9.00
CA THR A 169 0.62 -14.14 -8.61
C THR A 169 0.35 -14.30 -7.12
N ILE A 170 -0.40 -15.32 -6.72
CA ILE A 170 -0.85 -15.49 -5.33
C ILE A 170 -0.49 -16.85 -4.71
N ASN A 171 -0.32 -17.90 -5.51
CA ASN A 171 0.11 -19.21 -5.03
C ASN A 171 1.63 -19.24 -4.78
N PHE A 172 2.07 -20.08 -3.84
CA PHE A 172 3.48 -20.15 -3.40
C PHE A 172 4.33 -21.12 -4.23
N ASP A 173 3.79 -21.68 -5.31
CA ASP A 173 4.51 -22.65 -6.16
C ASP A 173 5.80 -22.07 -6.74
N GLU A 174 5.77 -20.83 -7.23
CA GLU A 174 6.97 -20.13 -7.71
C GLU A 174 7.96 -19.85 -6.57
N LEU A 175 7.49 -19.59 -5.34
CA LEU A 175 8.36 -19.38 -4.19
C LEU A 175 9.16 -20.66 -3.89
N PHE A 176 8.52 -21.82 -3.87
CA PHE A 176 9.23 -23.10 -3.67
C PHE A 176 10.06 -23.51 -4.89
N ALA A 177 9.55 -23.36 -6.11
CA ALA A 177 10.29 -23.73 -7.33
C ALA A 177 11.63 -22.98 -7.46
N ASN A 178 11.64 -21.67 -7.16
CA ASN A 178 12.85 -20.87 -7.26
C ASN A 178 13.90 -21.22 -6.19
N LEU A 179 13.50 -21.80 -5.04
CA LEU A 179 14.44 -22.32 -4.04
C LEU A 179 15.29 -23.45 -4.63
N TYR A 180 14.66 -24.36 -5.38
CA TYR A 180 15.33 -25.50 -5.99
C TYR A 180 16.13 -25.11 -7.24
N GLU A 181 15.55 -24.28 -8.11
CA GLU A 181 16.18 -23.91 -9.39
C GLU A 181 17.43 -23.05 -9.24
N SER A 182 17.49 -22.24 -8.18
CA SER A 182 18.56 -21.27 -7.96
C SER A 182 18.69 -20.96 -6.47
N TYR A 183 19.11 -21.97 -5.71
CA TYR A 183 19.26 -21.84 -4.26
C TYR A 183 20.05 -20.59 -3.86
N SER A 184 19.50 -19.88 -2.88
CA SER A 184 20.20 -18.81 -2.16
C SER A 184 19.65 -18.73 -0.73
N GLU A 185 20.51 -18.44 0.23
CA GLU A 185 20.10 -18.30 1.64
C GLU A 185 19.08 -17.17 1.85
N SER A 186 19.11 -16.12 1.02
CA SER A 186 18.09 -15.07 1.04
C SER A 186 16.72 -15.61 0.67
N HIS A 187 16.65 -16.49 -0.33
CA HIS A 187 15.40 -17.09 -0.78
C HIS A 187 14.89 -18.14 0.22
N GLU A 188 15.78 -18.94 0.81
CA GLU A 188 15.46 -19.80 1.96
C GLU A 188 14.88 -18.98 3.13
N SER A 189 15.50 -17.83 3.44
CA SER A 189 15.04 -16.93 4.51
C SER A 189 13.64 -16.37 4.26
N LYS A 190 13.27 -16.13 3.00
CA LYS A 190 11.90 -15.73 2.65
C LYS A 190 10.90 -16.81 3.06
N ILE A 191 11.19 -18.07 2.74
CA ILE A 191 10.33 -19.20 3.09
C ILE A 191 10.29 -19.40 4.62
N LYS A 192 11.42 -19.21 5.32
CA LYS A 192 11.46 -19.22 6.79
C LYS A 192 10.52 -18.18 7.41
N CYS A 193 10.45 -16.95 6.89
CA CYS A 193 9.49 -15.96 7.41
C CYS A 193 8.03 -16.40 7.23
N ILE A 194 7.70 -17.01 6.09
CA ILE A 194 6.34 -17.51 5.80
C ILE A 194 5.97 -18.69 6.70
N VAL A 195 6.88 -19.64 6.86
CA VAL A 195 6.72 -20.80 7.76
C VAL A 195 6.57 -20.34 9.20
N HIS A 196 7.41 -19.39 9.65
CA HIS A 196 7.33 -18.79 10.98
C HIS A 196 6.00 -18.07 11.23
N TYR A 197 5.46 -17.37 10.23
CA TYR A 197 4.12 -16.79 10.30
C TYR A 197 3.06 -17.84 10.55
N PHE A 198 3.07 -18.95 9.79
CA PHE A 198 2.11 -20.04 9.97
C PHE A 198 2.24 -20.69 11.35
N GLU A 199 3.47 -20.91 11.84
CA GLU A 199 3.70 -21.40 13.21
C GLU A 199 3.09 -20.46 14.26
N ARG A 200 3.30 -19.15 14.12
CA ARG A 200 2.78 -18.13 15.03
C ARG A 200 1.25 -18.09 15.06
N ILE A 201 0.59 -18.10 13.91
CA ILE A 201 -0.89 -18.03 13.86
C ILE A 201 -1.57 -19.33 14.30
N CYS A 202 -0.92 -20.49 14.11
CA CYS A 202 -1.43 -21.78 14.58
C CYS A 202 -1.25 -21.92 16.10
N SER A 203 -0.18 -21.34 16.67
CA SER A 203 0.00 -21.27 18.11
C SER A 203 -0.94 -20.27 18.77
N GLN A 204 -1.07 -19.06 18.20
CA GLN A 204 -1.93 -18.00 18.69
C GLN A 204 -2.49 -17.17 17.54
N MET A 205 -3.74 -17.44 17.16
CA MET A 205 -4.42 -16.71 16.09
C MET A 205 -4.62 -15.24 16.49
N PRO A 206 -4.12 -14.28 15.70
CA PRO A 206 -4.38 -12.87 15.94
C PRO A 206 -5.84 -12.51 15.62
N SER A 207 -6.43 -11.64 16.44
CA SER A 207 -7.87 -11.30 16.40
C SER A 207 -8.17 -9.90 15.84
N GLY A 208 -7.16 -9.20 15.31
CA GLY A 208 -7.31 -7.86 14.75
C GLY A 208 -7.79 -7.86 13.31
N PHE A 209 -7.66 -6.70 12.67
CA PHE A 209 -8.03 -6.46 11.28
C PHE A 209 -6.87 -5.88 10.48
N VAL A 210 -6.88 -6.16 9.19
CA VAL A 210 -6.03 -5.51 8.18
C VAL A 210 -6.95 -4.89 7.14
N SER A 211 -6.74 -3.62 6.81
CA SER A 211 -7.47 -2.93 5.76
C SER A 211 -6.57 -2.61 4.58
N PHE A 212 -7.12 -2.74 3.38
CA PHE A 212 -6.45 -2.45 2.12
C PHE A 212 -7.28 -1.40 1.37
N GLU A 213 -6.70 -0.23 1.15
CA GLU A 213 -7.36 0.90 0.50
C GLU A 213 -6.68 1.20 -0.84
N ARG A 214 -7.44 1.20 -1.93
CA ARG A 214 -7.01 1.72 -3.23
C ARG A 214 -7.31 3.22 -3.26
N LYS A 215 -6.26 4.02 -3.21
CA LYS A 215 -6.31 5.49 -3.33
C LYS A 215 -6.31 5.89 -4.80
N LEU A 216 -7.02 6.97 -5.10
CA LEU A 216 -7.19 7.48 -6.46
C LEU A 216 -7.15 9.01 -6.48
N LEU A 217 -6.32 9.56 -7.37
CA LEU A 217 -6.44 10.94 -7.83
C LEU A 217 -7.32 10.98 -9.07
N SER A 218 -8.40 11.76 -9.05
CA SER A 218 -9.34 11.83 -10.17
C SER A 218 -8.66 12.41 -11.42
N LEU A 219 -8.73 11.75 -12.57
CA LEU A 219 -8.20 12.29 -13.82
C LEU A 219 -9.06 13.44 -14.35
N GLU A 220 -10.36 13.40 -14.07
CA GLU A 220 -11.31 14.45 -14.42
C GLU A 220 -11.44 15.46 -13.26
N TYR A 221 -11.70 16.72 -13.62
CA TYR A 221 -12.02 17.71 -12.61
C TYR A 221 -13.39 17.40 -12.01
N HIS A 222 -13.41 17.11 -10.71
CA HIS A 222 -14.65 16.95 -9.96
C HIS A 222 -14.56 17.77 -8.67
N PRO A 223 -15.56 18.61 -8.32
CA PRO A 223 -15.49 19.48 -7.15
C PRO A 223 -15.28 18.73 -5.83
N LEU A 224 -15.70 17.46 -5.78
CA LEU A 224 -15.66 16.63 -4.57
C LEU A 224 -14.39 15.77 -4.45
N HIS A 225 -13.54 15.69 -5.48
CA HIS A 225 -12.34 14.85 -5.50
C HIS A 225 -11.09 15.67 -5.81
N ILE A 226 -9.93 15.20 -5.32
CA ILE A 226 -8.65 15.80 -5.66
C ILE A 226 -8.29 15.34 -7.07
N SER A 227 -8.21 16.29 -8.00
CA SER A 227 -7.84 16.02 -9.38
C SER A 227 -6.35 15.79 -9.52
N TYR A 228 -5.95 15.04 -10.54
CA TYR A 228 -4.56 14.77 -10.89
C TYR A 228 -3.84 16.08 -11.24
N PRO A 229 -2.88 16.53 -10.42
CA PRO A 229 -2.32 17.87 -10.59
C PRO A 229 -1.48 18.04 -11.86
N LYS A 230 -1.55 19.23 -12.48
CA LYS A 230 -0.71 19.62 -13.62
C LYS A 230 0.50 20.49 -13.18
N ALA A 231 1.43 20.78 -14.09
CA ALA A 231 2.62 21.59 -13.80
C ALA A 231 2.32 22.92 -13.11
N ASP A 232 1.33 23.65 -13.61
CA ASP A 232 0.89 24.93 -13.05
C ASP A 232 0.45 24.83 -11.59
N PHE A 233 -0.16 23.71 -11.19
CA PHE A 233 -0.59 23.51 -9.80
C PHE A 233 0.61 23.54 -8.86
N TRP A 234 1.64 22.78 -9.20
CA TRP A 234 2.86 22.68 -8.40
C TRP A 234 3.62 24.00 -8.38
N GLY A 235 3.88 24.60 -9.54
CA GLY A 235 4.65 25.84 -9.64
C GLY A 235 4.00 27.07 -9.00
N LYS A 236 2.68 27.05 -8.75
CA LYS A 236 1.93 28.12 -8.09
C LYS A 236 1.60 27.81 -6.62
N SER A 237 2.11 26.72 -6.05
CA SER A 237 1.80 26.33 -4.67
C SER A 237 2.48 27.25 -3.66
N ALA A 238 1.71 27.81 -2.73
CA ALA A 238 2.20 28.67 -1.65
C ALA A 238 2.39 27.89 -0.32
N ILE A 239 2.24 26.57 -0.36
CA ILE A 239 2.36 25.73 0.83
C ILE A 239 3.83 25.74 1.31
N PRO A 240 4.10 25.99 2.60
CA PRO A 240 5.46 25.88 3.13
C PRO A 240 5.93 24.43 3.12
N LEU A 241 7.25 24.23 2.98
CA LEU A 241 7.85 22.91 3.09
C LEU A 241 7.74 22.39 4.53
N CYS A 242 7.33 21.13 4.69
CA CYS A 242 7.28 20.48 6.00
C CYS A 242 8.70 20.19 6.53
N PRO A 243 8.89 20.02 7.85
CA PRO A 243 10.14 19.54 8.43
C PRO A 243 10.68 18.28 7.73
N PHE A 244 12.00 18.26 7.49
CA PHE A 244 12.72 17.15 6.86
C PHE A 244 13.80 16.63 7.82
N GLU A 245 13.76 15.33 8.11
CA GLU A 245 14.71 14.65 9.00
C GLU A 245 15.43 13.56 8.21
N ALA A 246 16.75 13.70 8.00
CA ALA A 246 17.52 12.67 7.29
C ALA A 246 18.25 11.74 8.26
N HIS A 247 18.13 10.44 8.03
CA HIS A 247 18.80 9.40 8.79
C HIS A 247 19.78 8.64 7.88
N SER A 248 21.04 8.49 8.32
CA SER A 248 22.06 7.71 7.60
C SER A 248 21.92 6.20 7.80
N SER A 249 21.24 5.78 8.87
CA SER A 249 21.04 4.39 9.28
C SER A 249 19.65 4.21 9.87
N GLY A 250 19.26 2.95 10.11
CA GLY A 250 17.92 2.57 10.56
C GLY A 250 17.04 2.09 9.40
N LEU A 251 15.84 1.63 9.75
CA LEU A 251 14.87 1.04 8.84
C LEU A 251 13.54 1.80 8.91
N ILE A 252 12.78 1.78 7.81
CA ILE A 252 11.48 2.46 7.72
C ILE A 252 10.47 1.81 8.68
N GLU A 253 10.47 0.49 8.75
CA GLU A 253 9.63 -0.34 9.62
C GLU A 253 9.88 -0.11 11.12
N ASP A 254 11.07 0.34 11.50
CA ASP A 254 11.47 0.57 12.89
C ASP A 254 11.23 2.01 13.35
N HIS A 255 10.72 2.88 12.48
CA HIS A 255 10.44 4.27 12.83
C HIS A 255 9.46 4.35 14.02
N SER A 256 9.85 5.08 15.06
CA SER A 256 9.18 5.08 16.37
C SER A 256 7.90 5.93 16.43
N ASN A 257 7.81 6.98 15.61
CA ASN A 257 6.65 7.85 15.57
C ASN A 257 5.57 7.27 14.65
N ASP A 258 4.31 7.66 14.87
CA ASP A 258 3.23 7.34 13.96
C ASP A 258 3.51 8.00 12.59
N ALA A 259 3.82 7.17 11.59
CA ALA A 259 4.14 7.60 10.23
C ALA A 259 3.54 6.63 9.20
N LEU A 260 3.29 7.14 7.99
CA LEU A 260 3.11 6.30 6.81
C LEU A 260 4.48 5.74 6.41
N GLN A 261 4.60 4.42 6.43
CA GLN A 261 5.80 3.71 6.04
C GLN A 261 5.74 3.41 4.56
N VAL A 262 6.63 4.03 3.79
CA VAL A 262 6.60 3.90 2.32
C VAL A 262 7.14 2.54 1.90
N ASP A 263 6.33 1.80 1.16
CA ASP A 263 6.71 0.62 0.41
C ASP A 263 7.13 1.05 -1.00
N PHE A 264 8.36 0.73 -1.39
CA PHE A 264 8.94 1.05 -2.69
C PHE A 264 8.45 0.05 -3.74
N ALA A 265 7.14 0.11 -3.96
CA ALA A 265 6.39 -0.95 -4.60
C ALA A 265 6.71 -1.10 -6.09
N ASN A 266 6.46 -2.30 -6.60
CA ASN A 266 6.12 -2.49 -8.00
C ASN A 266 4.66 -2.06 -8.25
N LYS A 267 4.32 -1.72 -9.49
CA LYS A 267 2.92 -1.44 -9.84
C LYS A 267 1.99 -2.63 -9.56
N TYR A 268 2.52 -3.85 -9.66
CA TYR A 268 1.89 -5.05 -9.13
C TYR A 268 2.32 -5.20 -7.67
N LEU A 269 1.40 -4.93 -6.74
CA LEU A 269 1.65 -5.02 -5.30
C LEU A 269 2.37 -6.33 -4.93
N GLY A 270 3.42 -6.21 -4.11
CA GLY A 270 4.25 -7.32 -3.65
C GLY A 270 5.36 -7.71 -4.63
N GLY A 271 5.40 -7.15 -5.84
CA GLY A 271 6.50 -7.33 -6.79
C GLY A 271 6.94 -8.78 -6.96
N GLY A 272 8.19 -9.07 -6.59
CA GLY A 272 8.78 -10.42 -6.63
C GLY A 272 8.64 -11.23 -5.33
N ALA A 273 7.74 -10.87 -4.40
CA ALA A 273 7.67 -11.43 -3.05
C ALA A 273 7.46 -12.95 -3.07
N LEU A 274 6.65 -13.47 -3.98
CA LEU A 274 6.42 -14.91 -4.17
C LEU A 274 7.29 -15.51 -5.30
N ARG A 275 8.32 -14.78 -5.74
CA ARG A 275 9.28 -15.15 -6.79
C ARG A 275 10.70 -14.85 -6.27
N ARG A 276 11.61 -14.41 -7.16
CA ARG A 276 13.03 -14.15 -6.86
C ARG A 276 13.32 -12.79 -6.20
N GLY A 277 12.34 -11.88 -6.12
CA GLY A 277 12.57 -10.54 -5.55
C GLY A 277 12.94 -10.62 -4.07
N CYS A 278 13.86 -9.79 -3.62
CA CYS A 278 14.32 -9.76 -2.22
C CYS A 278 14.87 -8.37 -1.85
N VAL A 279 14.26 -7.31 -2.37
CA VAL A 279 14.62 -5.93 -2.01
C VAL A 279 13.59 -5.39 -1.02
N GLN A 280 13.40 -4.07 -0.92
CA GLN A 280 12.64 -3.45 0.15
C GLN A 280 11.17 -3.93 0.21
N GLU A 281 10.44 -3.94 -0.91
CA GLU A 281 9.06 -4.42 -0.98
C GLU A 281 8.96 -5.90 -0.57
N GLU A 282 9.77 -6.77 -1.18
CA GLU A 282 9.65 -8.21 -0.90
C GLU A 282 10.05 -8.57 0.53
N ILE A 283 11.09 -7.94 1.09
CA ILE A 283 11.47 -8.12 2.48
C ILE A 283 10.30 -7.72 3.38
N ARG A 284 9.65 -6.58 3.09
CA ARG A 284 8.50 -6.11 3.86
C ARG A 284 7.35 -7.12 3.84
N PHE A 285 7.06 -7.70 2.69
CA PHE A 285 6.03 -8.73 2.53
C PHE A 285 6.39 -10.04 3.24
N MET A 286 7.68 -10.35 3.42
CA MET A 286 8.08 -11.55 4.18
C MET A 286 7.97 -11.33 5.69
N VAL A 287 8.36 -10.16 6.21
CA VAL A 287 8.28 -9.88 7.66
C VAL A 287 6.87 -9.51 8.12
N ASN A 288 6.03 -9.03 7.21
CA ASN A 288 4.59 -8.80 7.38
C ASN A 288 3.77 -9.64 6.36
N PRO A 289 3.67 -10.98 6.49
CA PRO A 289 3.02 -11.82 5.46
C PRO A 289 1.57 -11.46 5.14
N GLU A 290 0.85 -10.84 6.08
CA GLU A 290 -0.53 -10.38 5.87
C GLU A 290 -0.69 -9.43 4.68
N LEU A 291 0.37 -8.74 4.24
CA LEU A 291 0.38 -7.90 3.03
C LEU A 291 0.10 -8.71 1.75
N ILE A 292 0.48 -9.99 1.73
CA ILE A 292 0.28 -10.90 0.59
C ILE A 292 -1.22 -11.06 0.27
N ALA A 293 -2.12 -10.93 1.25
CA ALA A 293 -3.55 -11.02 0.99
C ALA A 293 -4.04 -9.96 0.00
N GLY A 294 -3.41 -8.77 -0.03
CA GLY A 294 -3.72 -7.73 -1.02
C GLY A 294 -3.49 -8.19 -2.46
N MET A 295 -2.48 -9.04 -2.69
CA MET A 295 -2.15 -9.60 -4.01
C MET A 295 -3.27 -10.45 -4.60
N LEU A 296 -4.21 -10.94 -3.78
CA LEU A 296 -5.34 -11.73 -4.23
C LEU A 296 -6.33 -10.89 -5.06
N PHE A 297 -6.56 -9.63 -4.66
CA PHE A 297 -7.70 -8.83 -5.12
C PHE A 297 -7.37 -7.39 -5.57
N LEU A 298 -6.10 -6.97 -5.52
CA LEU A 298 -5.64 -5.67 -6.01
C LEU A 298 -4.89 -5.81 -7.34
N PRO A 299 -5.53 -5.48 -8.48
CA PRO A 299 -4.86 -5.32 -9.77
C PRO A 299 -3.76 -4.25 -9.76
N SER A 300 -2.87 -4.30 -10.75
CA SER A 300 -1.81 -3.30 -10.99
C SER A 300 -2.31 -1.87 -10.79
N MET A 301 -1.49 -1.05 -10.12
CA MET A 301 -1.71 0.39 -9.98
C MET A 301 -1.45 1.12 -11.31
N GLU A 302 -2.31 2.09 -11.62
CA GLU A 302 -2.12 3.12 -12.64
C GLU A 302 -1.39 4.33 -12.05
N ASP A 303 -0.93 5.26 -12.89
CA ASP A 303 -0.09 6.40 -12.46
C ASP A 303 -0.75 7.32 -11.41
N ASN A 304 -2.08 7.34 -11.33
CA ASN A 304 -2.86 8.17 -10.40
C ASN A 304 -3.33 7.42 -9.14
N GLU A 305 -2.83 6.20 -8.91
CA GLU A 305 -3.28 5.33 -7.82
C GLU A 305 -2.18 5.02 -6.80
N ALA A 306 -2.58 4.64 -5.58
CA ALA A 306 -1.68 4.10 -4.55
C ALA A 306 -2.45 3.09 -3.69
N ILE A 307 -1.75 2.26 -2.92
CA ILE A 307 -2.39 1.28 -2.03
C ILE A 307 -1.95 1.51 -0.58
N GLU A 308 -2.88 1.88 0.30
CA GLU A 308 -2.62 1.97 1.74
C GLU A 308 -3.05 0.67 2.44
N ILE A 309 -2.16 0.12 3.27
CA ILE A 309 -2.42 -1.08 4.06
C ILE A 309 -2.23 -0.72 5.53
N VAL A 310 -3.27 -0.93 6.34
CA VAL A 310 -3.25 -0.62 7.78
C VAL A 310 -3.59 -1.85 8.59
N GLY A 311 -2.81 -2.14 9.62
CA GLY A 311 -3.10 -3.22 10.57
C GLY A 311 -2.20 -4.43 10.50
N ALA A 312 -1.34 -4.51 9.47
CA ALA A 312 -0.44 -5.65 9.30
C ALA A 312 0.55 -5.77 10.47
N GLU A 313 0.63 -6.97 11.04
CA GLU A 313 1.57 -7.34 12.10
C GLU A 313 2.93 -7.75 11.52
N ARG A 314 4.01 -7.37 12.20
CA ARG A 314 5.35 -7.89 11.89
C ARG A 314 5.60 -9.16 12.70
N PHE A 315 5.80 -10.28 12.02
CA PHE A 315 6.00 -11.60 12.62
C PHE A 315 7.46 -12.01 12.70
N SER A 316 8.30 -11.51 11.80
CA SER A 316 9.71 -11.91 11.70
C SER A 316 10.65 -10.73 11.86
N ASP A 317 11.76 -10.96 12.57
CA ASP A 317 12.94 -10.12 12.48
C ASP A 317 13.87 -10.62 11.39
N TYR A 318 14.72 -9.71 10.91
CA TYR A 318 15.68 -10.01 9.86
C TYR A 318 16.95 -9.20 9.98
N THR A 319 17.98 -9.64 9.24
CA THR A 319 19.20 -8.89 8.99
C THR A 319 19.53 -8.89 7.50
N GLY A 320 20.37 -7.96 7.07
CA GLY A 320 20.83 -7.86 5.68
C GLY A 320 19.75 -7.40 4.70
N TYR A 321 20.10 -7.40 3.43
CA TYR A 321 19.30 -6.89 2.31
C TYR A 321 19.67 -7.61 1.01
N ALA A 322 18.72 -7.79 0.08
CA ALA A 322 18.95 -8.52 -1.16
C ALA A 322 19.54 -9.92 -0.89
N SER A 323 20.65 -10.28 -1.53
CA SER A 323 21.32 -11.58 -1.35
C SER A 323 21.79 -11.83 0.10
N SER A 324 21.96 -10.78 0.90
CA SER A 324 22.36 -10.89 2.32
C SER A 324 21.18 -10.96 3.29
N PHE A 325 19.93 -10.89 2.80
CA PHE A 325 18.74 -11.02 3.65
C PHE A 325 18.75 -12.35 4.41
N ARG A 326 18.57 -12.31 5.73
CA ARG A 326 18.48 -13.47 6.60
C ARG A 326 17.34 -13.30 7.59
N PHE A 327 16.49 -14.32 7.70
CA PHE A 327 15.53 -14.43 8.79
C PHE A 327 16.30 -14.53 10.12
N SER A 328 15.94 -13.72 11.11
CA SER A 328 16.64 -13.66 12.41
C SER A 328 15.74 -13.98 13.61
N GLY A 329 14.60 -14.62 13.37
CA GLY A 329 13.72 -15.11 14.43
C GLY A 329 12.43 -14.31 14.59
N ASP A 330 11.81 -14.51 15.74
CA ASP A 330 10.49 -14.00 16.06
C ASP A 330 10.48 -12.49 16.34
N CYS A 331 9.52 -11.77 15.76
CA CYS A 331 9.22 -10.39 16.12
C CYS A 331 7.92 -10.34 16.93
N ILE A 332 8.00 -9.76 18.14
CA ILE A 332 6.83 -9.42 18.94
C ILE A 332 6.46 -7.97 18.66
N ASP A 333 5.47 -7.76 17.79
CA ASP A 333 5.01 -6.43 17.41
C ASP A 333 4.27 -5.74 18.57
N LYS A 334 4.92 -4.73 19.16
CA LYS A 334 4.43 -3.94 20.30
C LYS A 334 3.61 -2.72 19.90
N ARG A 335 3.33 -2.52 18.61
CA ARG A 335 2.52 -1.39 18.16
C ARG A 335 1.13 -1.44 18.75
N THR A 336 0.62 -0.27 19.13
CA THR A 336 -0.74 -0.13 19.66
C THR A 336 -1.79 -0.44 18.59
N ILE A 337 -3.01 -0.72 19.02
CA ILE A 337 -4.16 -1.02 18.16
C ILE A 337 -5.04 0.23 18.08
N ASP A 338 -5.57 0.53 16.90
CA ASP A 338 -6.54 1.61 16.68
C ASP A 338 -7.97 1.19 17.05
N PHE A 339 -8.92 2.13 17.00
CA PHE A 339 -10.32 1.86 17.34
C PHE A 339 -11.01 0.87 16.38
N LEU A 340 -10.41 0.58 15.23
CA LEU A 340 -10.90 -0.38 14.23
C LEU A 340 -10.34 -1.79 14.46
N GLY A 341 -9.56 -2.00 15.52
CA GLY A 341 -8.91 -3.28 15.81
C GLY A 341 -7.72 -3.56 14.90
N ARG A 342 -7.15 -2.54 14.26
CA ARG A 342 -5.96 -2.66 13.40
C ARG A 342 -4.73 -2.22 14.18
N ARG A 343 -3.60 -2.91 14.04
CA ARG A 343 -2.31 -2.37 14.53
C ARG A 343 -2.02 -1.03 13.86
N LYS A 344 -1.40 -0.09 14.59
CA LYS A 344 -0.92 1.20 14.06
C LYS A 344 0.35 1.03 13.22
N THR A 345 0.30 0.10 12.28
CA THR A 345 1.24 -0.07 11.18
C THR A 345 0.52 0.41 9.94
N ARG A 346 0.95 1.54 9.38
CA ARG A 346 0.40 2.11 8.14
C ARG A 346 1.46 2.05 7.07
N ILE A 347 1.22 1.27 6.03
CA ILE A 347 2.14 1.05 4.91
C ILE A 347 1.49 1.65 3.67
N ILE A 348 2.26 2.40 2.89
CA ILE A 348 1.79 3.01 1.66
C ILE A 348 2.63 2.54 0.47
N ALA A 349 2.04 1.74 -0.40
CA ALA A 349 2.65 1.25 -1.62
C ALA A 349 2.48 2.28 -2.74
N VAL A 350 3.61 2.77 -3.24
CA VAL A 350 3.71 3.68 -4.39
C VAL A 350 4.79 3.18 -5.32
N ASP A 351 4.45 2.99 -6.60
CA ASP A 351 5.39 2.47 -7.60
C ASP A 351 6.13 3.60 -8.32
N ALA A 352 7.46 3.55 -8.34
CA ALA A 352 8.29 4.48 -9.12
C ALA A 352 8.45 4.01 -10.58
N LEU A 353 8.87 4.91 -11.47
CA LEU A 353 9.20 4.53 -12.85
C LEU A 353 10.43 3.62 -12.87
N CYS A 354 10.35 2.53 -13.63
CA CYS A 354 11.45 1.59 -13.78
C CYS A 354 12.40 2.01 -14.91
N ASN A 355 13.68 2.17 -14.58
CA ASN A 355 14.79 2.51 -15.48
C ASN A 355 14.50 3.72 -16.38
N PRO A 356 14.10 4.89 -15.82
CA PRO A 356 13.74 6.04 -16.63
C PRO A 356 14.94 6.67 -17.35
N ARG A 357 16.18 6.39 -16.92
CA ARG A 357 17.42 6.98 -17.46
C ARG A 357 17.29 8.52 -17.51
N MET A 358 17.79 9.19 -18.55
CA MET A 358 17.68 10.65 -18.69
C MET A 358 16.24 11.16 -18.79
N LYS A 359 15.27 10.31 -19.16
CA LYS A 359 13.88 10.74 -19.28
C LYS A 359 13.30 11.21 -17.94
N GLN A 360 13.84 10.75 -16.80
CA GLN A 360 13.36 11.16 -15.47
C GLN A 360 13.39 12.67 -15.23
N TYR A 361 14.23 13.40 -15.97
CA TYR A 361 14.35 14.85 -15.88
C TYR A 361 13.35 15.61 -16.79
N GLU A 362 12.65 14.93 -17.71
CA GLU A 362 11.59 15.60 -18.47
C GLU A 362 10.38 15.88 -17.57
N LEU A 363 9.76 17.06 -17.73
CA LEU A 363 8.65 17.54 -16.90
C LEU A 363 7.52 16.52 -16.73
N LYS A 364 7.15 15.77 -17.78
CA LYS A 364 6.08 14.77 -17.70
C LYS A 364 6.38 13.62 -16.73
N TYR A 365 7.65 13.22 -16.58
CA TYR A 365 8.03 12.15 -15.65
C TYR A 365 8.21 12.71 -14.23
N LEU A 366 8.71 13.94 -14.08
CA LEU A 366 8.67 14.62 -12.78
C LEU A 366 7.24 14.71 -12.25
N LEU A 367 6.28 15.11 -13.10
CA LEU A 367 4.86 15.17 -12.78
C LEU A 367 4.28 13.81 -12.40
N ARG A 368 4.63 12.76 -13.13
CA ARG A 368 4.20 11.39 -12.82
C ARG A 368 4.64 11.00 -11.41
N GLU A 369 5.92 11.17 -11.09
CA GLU A 369 6.49 10.72 -9.82
C GLU A 369 5.97 11.55 -8.63
N ILE A 370 5.85 12.87 -8.78
CA ILE A 370 5.33 13.72 -7.69
C ILE A 370 3.84 13.47 -7.44
N ASN A 371 3.04 13.22 -8.47
CA ASN A 371 1.62 12.93 -8.32
C ASN A 371 1.37 11.52 -7.76
N LYS A 372 2.20 10.54 -8.12
CA LYS A 372 2.19 9.20 -7.50
C LYS A 372 2.48 9.29 -6.00
N ALA A 373 3.53 10.01 -5.61
CA ALA A 373 3.85 10.24 -4.20
C ALA A 373 2.74 11.00 -3.49
N LEU A 374 2.18 12.05 -4.10
CA LEU A 374 1.06 12.81 -3.55
C LEU A 374 -0.15 11.89 -3.31
N CYS A 375 -0.53 11.06 -4.29
CA CYS A 375 -1.66 10.12 -4.16
C CYS A 375 -1.51 9.25 -2.92
N GLY A 376 -0.32 8.69 -2.69
CA GLY A 376 -0.06 7.89 -1.50
C GLY A 376 -0.10 8.70 -0.20
N PHE A 377 0.47 9.91 -0.21
CA PHE A 377 0.64 10.73 0.98
C PHE A 377 -0.60 11.51 1.39
N LEU A 378 -1.63 11.62 0.57
CA LEU A 378 -2.88 12.28 0.96
C LEU A 378 -3.58 11.54 2.12
N ASP A 379 -4.13 12.34 3.03
CA ASP A 379 -4.91 11.86 4.18
C ASP A 379 -6.40 12.14 3.96
N GLN A 380 -7.22 11.10 3.82
CA GLN A 380 -8.65 11.29 3.58
C GLN A 380 -9.35 12.14 4.65
N SER A 381 -8.89 12.10 5.91
CA SER A 381 -9.44 12.92 6.99
C SER A 381 -9.26 14.43 6.75
N LYS A 382 -8.25 14.81 5.97
CA LYS A 382 -7.95 16.20 5.58
C LYS A 382 -8.59 16.59 4.26
N SER A 383 -9.51 15.79 3.71
CA SER A 383 -10.21 16.05 2.43
C SER A 383 -10.87 17.44 2.37
N CYS A 384 -11.41 17.95 3.48
CA CYS A 384 -11.96 19.31 3.52
C CYS A 384 -10.89 20.40 3.36
N SER A 385 -9.75 20.26 4.03
CA SER A 385 -8.61 21.19 3.92
C SER A 385 -8.02 21.17 2.50
N TYR A 386 -7.90 19.97 1.93
CA TYR A 386 -7.53 19.79 0.54
C TYR A 386 -8.51 20.50 -0.38
N ARG A 387 -9.82 20.27 -0.26
CA ARG A 387 -10.82 20.92 -1.12
C ARG A 387 -10.68 22.43 -1.16
N ARG A 388 -10.46 23.12 -0.02
CA ARG A 388 -10.21 24.57 -0.02
C ARG A 388 -8.96 24.94 -0.82
N LEU A 389 -7.85 24.23 -0.60
CA LEU A 389 -6.59 24.45 -1.32
C LEU A 389 -6.67 24.17 -2.83
N PHE A 390 -7.45 23.16 -3.23
CA PHE A 390 -7.61 22.75 -4.64
C PHE A 390 -8.73 23.52 -5.37
N GLN A 391 -9.72 24.09 -4.67
CA GLN A 391 -10.86 24.82 -5.27
C GLN A 391 -10.63 26.33 -5.39
N GLU A 392 -9.92 26.99 -4.46
CA GLU A 392 -9.72 28.45 -4.49
C GLU A 392 -8.98 28.97 -5.73
N LYS A 393 -8.38 28.09 -6.55
CA LYS A 393 -7.67 28.46 -7.78
C LYS A 393 -8.40 28.08 -9.07
N GLY A 394 -9.50 27.33 -9.01
CA GLY A 394 -10.31 26.99 -10.19
C GLY A 394 -11.30 28.08 -10.61
N LEU A 395 -11.69 28.96 -9.69
CA LEU A 395 -12.61 30.08 -9.98
C LEU A 395 -11.90 31.33 -10.56
N ASN A 396 -10.58 31.45 -10.40
CA ASN A 396 -9.83 32.63 -10.86
C ASN A 396 -9.31 32.52 -12.31
N SER A 397 -9.63 31.43 -13.02
CA SER A 397 -9.26 31.25 -14.44
C SER A 397 -10.43 31.35 -15.41
N ILE A 398 -11.61 31.80 -14.96
CA ILE A 398 -12.73 32.13 -15.84
C ILE A 398 -13.09 33.60 -15.61
N ASN A 399 -12.39 34.48 -16.32
CA ASN A 399 -12.93 35.65 -17.03
C ASN A 399 -11.80 36.65 -17.33
N LEU A 400 -11.48 36.83 -18.60
CA LEU A 400 -11.56 38.10 -19.33
C LEU A 400 -10.80 37.95 -20.66
N ASP A 401 -11.53 37.51 -21.68
CA ASP A 401 -11.24 37.83 -23.08
C ASP A 401 -12.56 37.70 -23.84
N GLN A 402 -13.29 38.82 -23.98
CA GLN A 402 -13.81 39.31 -25.27
C GLN A 402 -14.65 40.58 -25.07
N ASP A 403 -14.22 41.60 -25.81
CA ASP A 403 -14.88 42.89 -26.01
C ASP A 403 -16.28 42.77 -26.66
N ASP A 404 -17.15 43.67 -26.21
CA ASP A 404 -18.28 44.34 -26.89
C ASP A 404 -18.99 43.65 -28.08
N LYS A 405 -20.29 43.37 -27.90
CA LYS A 405 -21.38 44.23 -28.40
C LYS A 405 -22.79 43.79 -27.97
N ASP A 406 -23.49 44.76 -27.39
CA ASP A 406 -24.92 45.11 -27.51
C ASP A 406 -26.06 44.22 -26.97
N HIS A 407 -26.75 44.86 -26.02
CA HIS A 407 -28.20 45.03 -25.81
C HIS A 407 -29.01 44.12 -24.84
N ASP A 408 -29.41 44.77 -23.73
CA ASP A 408 -30.70 44.74 -22.99
C ASP A 408 -31.21 43.40 -22.41
N ASN A 409 -31.78 43.29 -21.20
CA ASN A 409 -32.43 44.29 -20.34
C ASN A 409 -32.53 43.77 -18.89
N THR A 410 -32.25 44.64 -17.92
CA THR A 410 -32.93 44.85 -16.62
C THR A 410 -33.21 43.67 -15.66
N SER A 411 -32.55 43.66 -14.49
CA SER A 411 -33.18 44.07 -13.21
C SER A 411 -32.18 44.10 -12.05
N ARG A 412 -32.03 45.29 -11.47
CA ARG A 412 -31.25 45.59 -10.27
C ARG A 412 -32.04 45.23 -9.02
N THR A 413 -31.36 44.73 -7.98
CA THR A 413 -31.57 45.25 -6.62
C THR A 413 -30.36 44.96 -5.74
N ASN A 414 -29.69 46.04 -5.33
CA ASN A 414 -28.70 46.09 -4.26
C ASN A 414 -29.34 45.67 -2.93
N ILE A 415 -28.55 45.19 -1.95
CA ILE A 415 -28.51 45.77 -0.59
C ILE A 415 -27.28 45.23 0.16
N LEU A 416 -26.67 46.17 0.88
CA LEU A 416 -25.44 46.10 1.65
C LEU A 416 -25.50 45.21 2.90
N LEU A 417 -24.31 44.76 3.30
CA LEU A 417 -23.96 44.24 4.63
C LEU A 417 -24.22 45.29 5.73
N GLY A 418 -24.76 44.85 6.85
CA GLY A 418 -24.89 45.62 8.08
C GLY A 418 -24.97 44.70 9.29
N GLU A 419 -24.15 45.02 10.29
CA GLU A 419 -23.77 44.22 11.46
C GLU A 419 -24.91 44.01 12.49
N SER A 420 -24.68 43.00 13.36
CA SER A 420 -25.35 42.55 14.60
C SER A 420 -25.71 43.68 15.60
N PRO A 421 -26.30 43.47 16.83
CA PRO A 421 -26.63 42.22 17.56
C PRO A 421 -27.94 42.22 18.42
N SER A 422 -28.15 41.12 19.16
CA SER A 422 -28.67 41.03 20.55
C SER A 422 -30.16 40.74 20.87
N THR A 423 -30.32 39.64 21.64
CA THR A 423 -31.13 39.42 22.86
C THR A 423 -32.68 39.33 22.85
N SER A 424 -33.15 38.11 23.16
CA SER A 424 -33.90 37.73 24.39
C SER A 424 -35.40 37.31 24.31
N VAL A 425 -35.66 36.25 25.10
CA VAL A 425 -36.88 35.82 25.83
C VAL A 425 -37.85 34.79 25.21
N GLU A 426 -38.14 33.82 26.09
CA GLU A 426 -38.90 32.57 26.07
C GLU A 426 -40.42 32.67 25.82
N ARG A 427 -41.04 31.65 25.19
CA ARG A 427 -41.91 30.62 25.84
C ARG A 427 -42.80 29.83 24.85
N ASN A 428 -42.68 28.51 25.00
CA ASN A 428 -43.67 27.41 24.99
C ASN A 428 -44.82 27.25 23.96
N GLU A 429 -44.90 25.97 23.56
CA GLU A 429 -46.06 25.11 23.23
C GLU A 429 -46.58 25.02 21.78
N GLY A 430 -46.63 23.76 21.31
CA GLY A 430 -47.69 23.26 20.42
C GLY A 430 -47.18 22.73 19.09
N GLY A 431 -47.35 21.42 18.86
CA GLY A 431 -46.89 20.74 17.65
C GLY A 431 -47.53 21.23 16.36
N TYR A 432 -46.88 21.00 15.22
CA TYR A 432 -47.35 20.17 14.10
C TYR A 432 -46.24 20.15 13.04
N MET A 433 -45.99 18.97 12.48
CA MET A 433 -44.95 18.70 11.47
C MET A 433 -45.05 19.65 10.28
N ASN A 434 -43.89 20.16 9.83
CA ASN A 434 -43.64 20.43 8.42
C ASN A 434 -42.17 20.11 8.09
N GLN A 435 -42.02 19.20 7.13
CA GLN A 435 -40.75 18.75 6.57
C GLN A 435 -39.97 19.94 5.99
N THR A 436 -38.76 20.14 6.50
CA THR A 436 -37.71 20.86 5.78
C THR A 436 -36.52 19.92 5.65
N VAL A 437 -36.15 19.67 4.40
CA VAL A 437 -34.99 18.88 3.98
C VAL A 437 -33.75 19.59 4.53
N GLY A 438 -33.24 19.09 5.65
CA GLY A 438 -31.99 19.54 6.25
C GLY A 438 -30.82 18.76 5.68
N ASN A 439 -29.86 19.49 5.11
CA ASN A 439 -28.56 19.00 4.64
C ASN A 439 -27.93 18.01 5.64
N SER A 440 -27.87 16.74 5.25
CA SER A 440 -27.21 15.66 6.00
C SER A 440 -25.74 15.50 5.60
N GLU A 441 -25.02 16.59 5.40
CA GLU A 441 -23.59 16.58 5.10
C GLU A 441 -22.86 17.46 6.12
N CYS A 442 -22.41 16.87 7.24
CA CYS A 442 -21.21 17.27 8.01
C CYS A 442 -21.08 16.59 9.39
N ASN A 443 -21.65 15.39 9.63
CA ASN A 443 -21.45 14.67 10.91
C ASN A 443 -20.41 13.53 10.87
N VAL A 444 -19.59 13.45 9.81
CA VAL A 444 -18.48 12.47 9.73
C VAL A 444 -17.18 12.99 10.36
N ASN A 445 -17.09 14.30 10.62
CA ASN A 445 -15.83 14.95 11.04
C ASN A 445 -15.49 14.83 12.53
N GLN A 446 -16.33 14.23 13.37
CA GLN A 446 -16.05 14.10 14.81
C GLN A 446 -15.37 12.78 15.23
N PHE A 447 -15.09 11.86 14.31
CA PHE A 447 -14.53 10.53 14.64
C PHE A 447 -13.01 10.36 14.43
N PHE A 448 -12.29 11.36 13.90
CA PHE A 448 -10.88 11.22 13.49
C PHE A 448 -9.89 12.18 14.18
N ASP A 449 -10.27 12.76 15.31
CA ASP A 449 -9.59 13.90 15.98
C ASP A 449 -8.20 13.61 16.60
N HIS A 450 -7.55 12.48 16.27
CA HIS A 450 -6.21 12.11 16.75
C HIS A 450 -5.21 11.76 15.62
N GLN A 451 -5.51 12.07 14.36
CA GLN A 451 -4.62 11.76 13.21
C GLN A 451 -3.71 12.92 12.76
N GLU A 452 -3.76 14.09 13.40
CA GLU A 452 -3.03 15.29 12.94
C GLU A 452 -1.50 15.14 12.91
N SER A 453 -0.94 14.11 13.56
CA SER A 453 0.52 13.92 13.72
C SER A 453 1.16 12.86 12.82
N ILE A 454 0.46 12.27 11.85
CA ILE A 454 1.01 11.16 11.04
C ILE A 454 1.92 11.70 9.92
N GLY A 455 3.24 11.61 10.13
CA GLY A 455 4.27 11.97 9.15
C GLY A 455 4.52 10.89 8.08
N ILE A 456 5.61 11.04 7.34
CA ILE A 456 6.07 10.07 6.34
C ILE A 456 7.43 9.50 6.76
N ALA A 457 7.56 8.17 6.77
CA ALA A 457 8.84 7.48 6.89
C ALA A 457 9.18 6.81 5.55
N THR A 458 10.23 7.29 4.89
CA THR A 458 10.59 6.88 3.51
C THR A 458 12.11 6.84 3.30
N GLY A 459 12.56 6.67 2.07
CA GLY A 459 13.97 6.70 1.69
C GLY A 459 14.13 6.75 0.17
N ASN A 460 15.11 6.00 -0.34
CA ASN A 460 15.57 5.99 -1.74
C ASN A 460 14.58 5.33 -2.73
N TRP A 461 13.32 5.79 -2.74
CA TRP A 461 12.21 5.30 -3.55
C TRP A 461 12.53 5.33 -5.05
N GLY A 462 12.57 4.16 -5.67
CA GLY A 462 12.83 4.00 -7.11
C GLY A 462 14.29 4.22 -7.54
N CYS A 463 15.25 4.34 -6.60
CA CYS A 463 16.64 4.67 -6.94
C CYS A 463 17.55 3.46 -7.17
N GLY A 464 17.28 2.34 -6.50
CA GLY A 464 18.07 1.12 -6.60
C GLY A 464 17.84 0.35 -7.90
N SER A 465 17.10 -0.76 -7.83
CA SER A 465 16.78 -1.60 -8.99
C SER A 465 16.07 -0.87 -10.14
N PHE A 466 15.43 0.27 -9.85
CA PHE A 466 14.70 1.09 -10.82
C PHE A 466 15.53 2.25 -11.38
N GLY A 467 16.73 2.51 -10.87
CA GLY A 467 17.70 3.43 -11.49
C GLY A 467 17.29 4.92 -11.52
N GLY A 468 16.43 5.36 -10.60
CA GLY A 468 16.11 6.77 -10.39
C GLY A 468 17.22 7.55 -9.69
N ASP A 469 17.30 8.85 -9.97
CA ASP A 469 18.21 9.80 -9.32
C ASP A 469 17.76 10.02 -7.86
N PRO A 470 18.60 9.68 -6.86
CA PRO A 470 18.25 9.78 -5.45
C PRO A 470 18.07 11.22 -4.97
N GLU A 471 18.81 12.19 -5.52
CA GLU A 471 18.68 13.59 -5.11
C GLU A 471 17.33 14.15 -5.60
N VAL A 472 16.98 13.90 -6.86
CA VAL A 472 15.69 14.31 -7.42
C VAL A 472 14.52 13.62 -6.70
N LYS A 473 14.62 12.30 -6.46
CA LYS A 473 13.57 11.54 -5.75
C LYS A 473 13.40 11.99 -4.29
N THR A 474 14.46 12.47 -3.65
CA THR A 474 14.37 13.08 -2.30
C THR A 474 13.50 14.33 -2.34
N ILE A 475 13.76 15.25 -3.27
CA ILE A 475 13.01 16.50 -3.39
C ILE A 475 11.56 16.26 -3.80
N ILE A 476 11.31 15.34 -4.75
CA ILE A 476 9.95 14.98 -5.19
C ILE A 476 9.11 14.50 -4.01
N GLN A 477 9.64 13.60 -3.18
CA GLN A 477 8.90 13.09 -2.02
C GLN A 477 8.66 14.19 -0.98
N TRP A 478 9.62 15.08 -0.76
CA TRP A 478 9.48 16.19 0.17
C TRP A 478 8.40 17.20 -0.28
N LEU A 479 8.37 17.53 -1.57
CA LEU A 479 7.33 18.38 -2.16
C LEU A 479 5.94 17.74 -2.01
N ALA A 480 5.82 16.46 -2.34
CA ALA A 480 4.56 15.72 -2.22
C ALA A 480 4.07 15.63 -0.76
N ALA A 481 4.96 15.34 0.19
CA ALA A 481 4.62 15.25 1.61
C ALA A 481 4.17 16.61 2.16
N SER A 482 4.88 17.68 1.81
CA SER A 482 4.54 19.05 2.19
C SER A 482 3.19 19.47 1.61
N GLN A 483 2.96 19.20 0.33
CA GLN A 483 1.69 19.49 -0.36
C GLN A 483 0.51 18.69 0.21
N ALA A 484 0.77 17.46 0.66
CA ALA A 484 -0.21 16.64 1.38
C ALA A 484 -0.44 17.09 2.83
N LEU A 485 0.18 18.18 3.29
CA LEU A 485 0.09 18.70 4.66
C LEU A 485 0.49 17.64 5.71
N ARG A 486 1.53 16.85 5.40
CA ARG A 486 2.15 15.95 6.36
C ARG A 486 3.01 16.77 7.32
N PRO A 487 3.00 16.45 8.63
CA PRO A 487 3.69 17.24 9.64
C PRO A 487 5.22 17.12 9.55
N PHE A 488 5.75 16.05 8.98
CA PHE A 488 7.19 15.83 8.76
C PHE A 488 7.42 14.74 7.71
N ILE A 489 8.65 14.68 7.20
CA ILE A 489 9.21 13.54 6.47
C ILE A 489 10.51 13.09 7.13
N SER A 490 10.58 11.82 7.53
CA SER A 490 11.78 11.14 8.00
C SER A 490 12.33 10.27 6.87
N TYR A 491 13.52 10.62 6.37
CA TYR A 491 14.13 10.08 5.17
C TYR A 491 15.37 9.24 5.50
N TYR A 492 15.29 7.93 5.28
CA TYR A 492 16.39 7.00 5.46
C TYR A 492 17.23 6.90 4.18
N THR A 493 18.45 7.43 4.24
CA THR A 493 19.38 7.47 3.09
C THR A 493 20.14 6.16 2.89
N PHE A 494 20.16 5.28 3.91
CA PHE A 494 20.92 4.02 3.93
C PHE A 494 22.41 4.21 3.63
N GLY A 495 22.99 5.34 4.05
CA GLY A 495 24.41 5.66 3.84
C GLY A 495 24.79 5.95 2.39
N LEU A 496 23.81 6.23 1.51
CA LEU A 496 24.07 6.48 0.10
C LEU A 496 24.88 7.77 -0.08
N VAL A 497 26.07 7.66 -0.67
CA VAL A 497 27.03 8.76 -0.84
C VAL A 497 26.44 9.94 -1.60
N ALA A 498 25.59 9.69 -2.62
CA ALA A 498 24.91 10.77 -3.36
C ALA A 498 24.06 11.67 -2.44
N LEU A 499 23.60 11.16 -1.30
CA LEU A 499 22.78 11.90 -0.34
C LEU A 499 23.56 12.41 0.88
N GLN A 500 24.91 12.36 0.86
CA GLN A 500 25.73 12.78 2.01
C GLN A 500 25.46 14.24 2.46
N ASN A 501 25.08 15.12 1.52
CA ASN A 501 24.82 16.54 1.78
C ASN A 501 23.33 16.85 2.01
N VAL A 502 22.45 15.83 2.10
CA VAL A 502 20.99 16.05 2.19
C VAL A 502 20.59 16.95 3.36
N ASN A 503 21.25 16.80 4.52
CA ASN A 503 20.99 17.63 5.70
C ASN A 503 21.37 19.10 5.46
N GLN A 504 22.53 19.34 4.84
CA GLN A 504 22.97 20.71 4.51
C GLN A 504 22.02 21.38 3.53
N VAL A 505 21.63 20.67 2.46
CA VAL A 505 20.74 21.19 1.42
C VAL A 505 19.35 21.49 1.97
N THR A 506 18.76 20.56 2.72
CA THR A 506 17.40 20.74 3.28
C THR A 506 17.35 21.88 4.30
N GLN A 507 18.37 22.01 5.16
CA GLN A 507 18.50 23.15 6.07
C GLN A 507 18.65 24.48 5.32
N TRP A 508 19.46 24.50 4.27
CA TRP A 508 19.64 25.68 3.42
C TRP A 508 18.30 26.11 2.78
N ILE A 509 17.56 25.16 2.20
CA ILE A 509 16.24 25.42 1.59
C ILE A 509 15.25 25.96 2.64
N LEU A 510 15.18 25.33 3.83
CA LEU A 510 14.30 25.76 4.91
C LEU A 510 14.64 27.17 5.43
N ALA A 511 15.93 27.52 5.50
CA ALA A 511 16.38 28.85 5.90
C ALA A 511 15.92 29.95 4.94
N HIS A 512 15.79 29.63 3.64
CA HIS A 512 15.25 30.55 2.63
C HIS A 512 13.73 30.63 2.62
N LYS A 513 13.04 29.83 3.45
CA LYS A 513 11.56 29.82 3.58
C LYS A 513 10.84 29.57 2.25
N TRP A 514 11.42 28.72 1.40
CA TRP A 514 10.83 28.35 0.13
C TRP A 514 9.49 27.62 0.33
N THR A 515 8.57 27.89 -0.58
CA THR A 515 7.32 27.15 -0.72
C THR A 515 7.52 25.90 -1.58
N VAL A 516 6.51 25.03 -1.62
CA VAL A 516 6.42 23.91 -2.58
C VAL A 516 6.59 24.42 -4.01
N GLY A 517 5.98 25.55 -4.38
CA GLY A 517 6.08 26.11 -5.72
C GLY A 517 7.49 26.59 -6.06
N ASP A 518 8.14 27.28 -5.14
CA ASP A 518 9.51 27.77 -5.33
C ASP A 518 10.47 26.59 -5.60
N LEU A 519 10.46 25.59 -4.73
CA LEU A 519 11.35 24.42 -4.87
C LEU A 519 11.00 23.56 -6.09
N TRP A 520 9.71 23.43 -6.46
CA TRP A 520 9.31 22.76 -7.69
C TRP A 520 9.86 23.46 -8.94
N ASN A 521 9.75 24.79 -9.00
CA ASN A 521 10.24 25.56 -10.14
C ASN A 521 11.77 25.42 -10.30
N VAL A 522 12.51 25.46 -9.18
CA VAL A 522 13.96 25.21 -9.14
C VAL A 522 14.30 23.79 -9.60
N LEU A 523 13.54 22.79 -9.16
CA LEU A 523 13.73 21.40 -9.60
C LEU A 523 13.49 21.23 -11.11
N VAL A 524 12.45 21.88 -11.65
CA VAL A 524 12.13 21.85 -13.09
C VAL A 524 13.22 22.54 -13.91
N GLU A 525 13.74 23.67 -13.44
CA GLU A 525 14.87 24.36 -14.07
C GLU A 525 16.10 23.46 -14.13
N TYR A 526 16.55 22.93 -12.99
CA TYR A 526 17.66 21.99 -12.92
C TYR A 526 17.46 20.82 -13.89
N SER A 527 16.26 20.21 -13.85
CA SER A 527 15.97 19.03 -14.65
C SER A 527 16.01 19.34 -16.16
N THR A 528 15.58 20.53 -16.56
CA THR A 528 15.69 21.01 -17.95
C THR A 528 17.16 21.18 -18.37
N GLN A 529 17.99 21.79 -17.51
CA GLN A 529 19.43 21.94 -17.77
C GLN A 529 20.14 20.58 -17.82
N ARG A 530 19.77 19.66 -16.92
CA ARG A 530 20.31 18.30 -16.84
C ARG A 530 19.95 17.47 -18.07
N PHE A 531 18.69 17.54 -18.51
CA PHE A 531 18.21 16.83 -19.70
C PHE A 531 18.86 17.34 -20.99
N SER A 532 19.07 18.65 -21.11
CA SER A 532 19.71 19.28 -22.28
C SER A 532 21.24 19.20 -22.27
N GLY A 533 21.85 18.69 -21.20
CA GLY A 533 23.30 18.57 -21.06
C GLY A 533 24.01 19.88 -20.68
N GLN A 534 23.27 20.92 -20.28
CA GLN A 534 23.83 22.19 -19.81
C GLN A 534 24.52 22.07 -18.44
N THR A 535 24.10 21.10 -17.61
CA THR A 535 24.78 20.77 -16.35
C THR A 535 25.02 19.26 -16.21
N ASN A 536 26.22 18.92 -15.73
CA ASN A 536 26.59 17.56 -15.36
C ASN A 536 26.67 17.35 -13.83
N LEU A 537 26.36 18.37 -13.04
CA LEU A 537 26.30 18.27 -11.57
C LEU A 537 25.02 17.55 -11.11
N GLY A 538 25.07 16.95 -9.91
CA GLY A 538 23.86 16.54 -9.18
C GLY A 538 23.07 17.77 -8.70
N PHE A 539 21.78 17.59 -8.42
CA PHE A 539 20.89 18.65 -7.96
C PHE A 539 21.43 19.36 -6.71
N PHE A 540 21.95 18.60 -5.73
CA PHE A 540 22.45 19.16 -4.48
C PHE A 540 23.67 20.07 -4.69
N ALA A 541 24.61 19.66 -5.54
CA ALA A 541 25.79 20.45 -5.88
C ALA A 541 25.45 21.63 -6.80
N TRP A 542 24.47 21.47 -7.69
CA TRP A 542 23.98 22.53 -8.58
C TRP A 542 23.23 23.62 -7.82
N LEU A 543 22.50 23.26 -6.76
CA LEU A 543 21.68 24.18 -5.98
C LEU A 543 22.50 25.04 -5.01
N LEU A 544 23.51 24.46 -4.35
CA LEU A 544 24.30 25.18 -3.37
C LEU A 544 25.20 26.21 -4.07
N PRO A 545 25.32 27.44 -3.52
CA PRO A 545 26.26 28.41 -4.07
C PRO A 545 27.68 27.84 -3.99
N SER A 546 28.46 28.07 -5.05
CA SER A 546 29.89 27.72 -5.09
C SER A 546 30.53 28.26 -3.82
N GLN A 547 31.11 27.39 -2.98
CA GLN A 547 32.01 27.91 -1.96
C GLN A 547 33.13 28.63 -2.71
N PRO A 548 33.47 29.89 -2.37
CA PRO A 548 34.65 30.50 -2.95
C PRO A 548 35.81 29.53 -2.65
N ASP A 549 36.54 29.17 -3.71
CA ASP A 549 37.80 28.48 -3.56
C ASP A 549 38.54 29.20 -2.43
N HIS A 550 39.01 28.45 -1.44
CA HIS A 550 40.10 28.94 -0.63
C HIS A 550 41.27 29.09 -1.60
N GLU A 551 41.31 30.23 -2.32
CA GLU A 551 42.52 30.82 -2.81
C GLU A 551 43.45 30.79 -1.62
N ALA A 552 44.49 29.98 -1.76
CA ALA A 552 45.63 29.98 -0.89
C ALA A 552 46.30 31.35 -1.01
N GLU A 553 45.75 32.34 -0.30
CA GLU A 553 46.51 33.46 0.23
C GLU A 553 47.31 32.92 1.42
N CYS A 554 48.49 32.37 1.12
CA CYS A 554 49.79 32.63 1.78
C CYS A 554 50.84 31.62 1.29
#